data_AF-A0A6M2F587-F1
#
_entry.id   AF-A0A6M2F587-F1
#
_cell.length_a   1.000
_cell.length_b   1.000
_cell.length_c   1.000
_cell.angle_alpha   90.00
_cell.angle_beta   90.00
_cell.angle_gamma   90.00
#
_symmetry.space_group_name_H-M   'P 1'
#
loop_
_entity.id
_entity.type
_entity.pdbx_description
1 polymer ?
#
loop_
_entity_poly.entity_id
_entity_poly.type
_entity_poly.pdbx_seq_one_letter_code
_entity_poly.pdbx_strand_id
1 'polypeptide(L)'
;MMGTNYIGAFSLTKLLLPLLKNSPVGSRIVNVTSFTHRSLFNVQIDKETVAGKCLSRSKQYPFSHIYEFSKLCLLMFSYELHRQLHSTDESCKVSVIAADPGAVETNIMRELPSCVSRMTFIALNLLGLLQSPEEGASSVIDAALAPPEISGVYFFGGKGRTLNSSALSHNIRLAEKLWRSSSDLFLESKLTSARTYTS
;
A
#
# COMPACT_ATOMS: atom_id res chain seq x y z
N MET A 1 -1.11 12.73 2.44
CA MET A 1 -1.28 11.27 2.63
C MET A 1 -0.92 10.44 1.39
N MET A 2 -1.43 10.74 0.19
CA MET A 2 -1.00 10.03 -1.04
C MET A 2 0.52 10.07 -1.26
N GLY A 3 1.14 11.24 -1.07
CA GLY A 3 2.59 11.40 -1.12
C GLY A 3 3.33 10.43 -0.18
N THR A 4 2.98 10.42 1.11
CA THR A 4 3.62 9.60 2.14
C THR A 4 3.31 8.11 1.99
N ASN A 5 2.03 7.75 1.92
CA ASN A 5 1.59 6.36 2.00
C ASN A 5 1.84 5.60 0.70
N TYR A 6 1.68 6.25 -0.45
CA TYR A 6 1.72 5.56 -1.74
C TYR A 6 2.91 5.98 -2.61
N ILE A 7 3.02 7.26 -2.97
CA ILE A 7 4.07 7.72 -3.90
C ILE A 7 5.47 7.52 -3.33
N GLY A 8 5.66 7.75 -2.03
CA GLY A 8 6.93 7.49 -1.34
C GLY A 8 7.30 6.01 -1.40
N ALA A 9 6.37 5.12 -1.06
CA ALA A 9 6.59 3.68 -1.12
C ALA A 9 6.88 3.18 -2.56
N PHE A 10 6.12 3.66 -3.55
CA PHE A 10 6.36 3.37 -4.96
C PHE A 10 7.76 3.81 -5.39
N SER A 11 8.12 5.06 -5.09
CA SER A 11 9.41 5.65 -5.49
C SER A 11 10.59 4.95 -4.81
N LEU A 12 10.48 4.69 -3.51
CA LEU A 12 11.48 3.94 -2.75
C LEU A 12 11.69 2.55 -3.35
N THR A 13 10.59 1.85 -3.64
CA THR A 13 10.66 0.52 -4.26
C THR A 13 11.33 0.59 -5.62
N LYS A 14 10.97 1.55 -6.48
CA LYS A 14 11.60 1.73 -7.81
C LYS A 14 13.11 2.01 -7.72
N LEU A 15 13.55 2.74 -6.70
CA LEU A 15 14.97 3.05 -6.48
C LEU A 15 15.75 1.84 -5.97
N LEU A 16 15.16 1.05 -5.06
CA LEU A 16 15.82 -0.11 -4.46
C LEU A 16 15.71 -1.38 -5.31
N LEU A 17 14.76 -1.44 -6.26
CA LEU A 17 14.49 -2.65 -7.03
C LEU A 17 15.73 -3.24 -7.74
N PRO A 18 16.63 -2.46 -8.36
CA PRO A 18 17.85 -3.02 -8.94
C PRO A 18 18.75 -3.70 -7.91
N LEU A 19 18.85 -3.16 -6.69
CA LEU A 19 19.64 -3.75 -5.61
C LEU A 19 19.00 -5.05 -5.10
N LEU A 20 17.67 -5.06 -4.95
CA LEU A 20 16.93 -6.26 -4.53
C LEU A 20 17.03 -7.39 -5.56
N LYS A 21 17.00 -7.05 -6.86
CA LYS A 21 17.19 -8.02 -7.95
C LYS A 21 18.60 -8.61 -7.99
N ASN A 22 19.61 -7.79 -7.69
CA ASN A 22 21.02 -8.21 -7.71
C ASN A 22 21.48 -8.88 -6.39
N SER A 23 20.60 -9.00 -5.40
CA SER A 23 20.92 -9.68 -4.14
C SER A 23 21.28 -11.14 -4.41
N PRO A 24 22.36 -11.68 -3.81
CA PRO A 24 22.74 -13.09 -3.95
C PRO A 24 21.71 -14.05 -3.31
N VAL A 25 20.93 -13.54 -2.35
CA VAL A 25 19.81 -14.24 -1.70
C VAL A 25 18.48 -13.66 -2.14
N GLY A 26 17.40 -14.45 -2.03
CA GLY A 26 16.05 -13.99 -2.32
C GLY A 26 15.69 -12.75 -1.50
N SER A 27 15.04 -11.78 -2.15
CA SER A 27 14.63 -10.53 -1.53
C SER A 27 13.12 -10.47 -1.39
N ARG A 28 12.63 -9.67 -0.44
CA ARG A 28 11.20 -9.47 -0.24
C ARG A 28 10.85 -8.01 -0.04
N ILE A 29 9.76 -7.60 -0.68
CA ILE A 29 9.10 -6.31 -0.46
C ILE A 29 7.80 -6.58 0.29
N VAL A 30 7.68 -6.06 1.51
CA VAL A 30 6.44 -6.11 2.30
C VAL A 30 5.82 -4.72 2.34
N ASN A 31 4.65 -4.56 1.72
CA ASN A 31 3.88 -3.32 1.78
C ASN A 31 2.81 -3.42 2.86
N VAL A 32 2.84 -2.50 3.82
CA VAL A 32 1.84 -2.44 4.90
C VAL A 32 0.60 -1.67 4.43
N THR A 33 -0.49 -2.41 4.26
CA THR A 33 -1.77 -1.94 3.73
C THR A 33 -2.78 -1.73 4.88
N SER A 34 -4.09 -1.89 4.63
CA SER A 34 -5.17 -1.68 5.60
C SER A 34 -6.50 -2.16 5.04
N PHE A 35 -7.37 -2.76 5.86
CA PHE A 35 -8.62 -3.40 5.43
C PHE A 35 -9.61 -2.38 4.85
N THR A 36 -9.40 -1.11 5.18
CA THR A 36 -10.13 0.06 4.68
C THR A 36 -10.11 0.18 3.15
N HIS A 37 -9.16 -0.46 2.44
CA HIS A 37 -9.20 -0.57 0.98
C HIS A 37 -10.50 -1.19 0.43
N ARG A 38 -11.28 -1.90 1.27
CA ARG A 38 -12.58 -2.49 0.93
C ARG A 38 -13.74 -1.48 0.94
N SER A 39 -13.58 -0.31 1.55
CA SER A 39 -14.60 0.74 1.56
C SER A 39 -14.82 1.38 0.18
N LEU A 40 -13.92 1.11 -0.78
CA LEU A 40 -13.96 1.68 -2.12
C LEU A 40 -14.58 0.70 -3.11
N PHE A 41 -15.69 1.11 -3.71
CA PHE A 41 -16.41 0.33 -4.72
C PHE A 41 -16.08 0.78 -6.15
N ASN A 42 -15.70 2.04 -6.32
CA ASN A 42 -15.31 2.61 -7.61
C ASN A 42 -14.20 3.65 -7.39
N VAL A 43 -13.23 3.68 -8.31
CA VAL A 43 -12.15 4.66 -8.28
C VAL A 43 -11.79 5.10 -9.68
N GLN A 44 -11.50 6.40 -9.81
CA GLN A 44 -10.83 6.93 -10.98
C GLN A 44 -9.33 7.02 -10.68
N ILE A 45 -8.53 6.47 -11.60
CA ILE A 45 -7.08 6.59 -11.52
C ILE A 45 -6.62 7.47 -12.66
N ASP A 46 -5.94 8.55 -12.32
CA ASP A 46 -5.20 9.42 -13.23
C ASP A 46 -4.09 10.11 -12.46
N LYS A 47 -3.23 10.81 -13.19
CA LYS A 47 -2.06 11.47 -12.63
C LYS A 47 -2.42 12.48 -11.52
N GLU A 48 -3.50 13.23 -11.66
CA GLU A 48 -3.91 14.23 -10.67
C GLU A 48 -4.42 13.59 -9.38
N THR A 49 -5.21 12.52 -9.50
CA THR A 49 -5.74 11.76 -8.37
C THR A 49 -4.62 11.05 -7.62
N VAL A 50 -3.68 10.44 -8.36
CA VAL A 50 -2.49 9.77 -7.81
C VAL A 50 -1.54 10.77 -7.13
N ALA A 51 -1.37 11.97 -7.71
CA ALA A 51 -0.64 13.07 -7.08
C ALA A 51 -1.37 13.68 -5.87
N GLY A 52 -2.62 13.28 -5.62
CA GLY A 52 -3.45 13.80 -4.53
C GLY A 52 -4.03 15.21 -4.77
N LYS A 53 -3.93 15.75 -5.99
CA LYS A 53 -4.39 17.11 -6.33
C LYS A 53 -5.92 17.22 -6.35
N CYS A 54 -6.61 16.23 -6.93
CA CYS A 54 -8.08 16.22 -7.01
C CYS A 54 -8.75 16.00 -5.65
N LEU A 55 -8.08 15.28 -4.75
CA LEU A 55 -8.59 14.94 -3.43
C LEU A 55 -8.56 16.13 -2.44
N SER A 56 -7.88 17.22 -2.79
CA SER A 56 -7.76 18.44 -1.98
C SER A 56 -8.81 19.52 -2.32
N ARG A 57 -9.59 19.36 -3.38
CA ARG A 57 -10.55 20.39 -3.87
C ARG A 57 -11.92 20.35 -3.18
N SER A 58 -12.25 19.25 -2.49
CA SER A 58 -13.46 19.14 -1.68
C SER A 58 -13.26 19.91 -0.36
N LYS A 59 -14.04 20.98 -0.14
CA LYS A 59 -14.08 21.71 1.14
C LYS A 59 -14.64 20.89 2.31
N GLN A 60 -15.20 19.70 2.04
CA GLN A 60 -15.50 18.67 3.04
C GLN A 60 -14.35 17.68 3.08
N TYR A 61 -13.66 17.63 4.21
CA TYR A 61 -12.44 16.85 4.42
C TYR A 61 -12.77 15.36 4.62
N PRO A 62 -12.58 14.46 3.63
CA PRO A 62 -12.83 13.03 3.81
C PRO A 62 -11.48 12.35 3.98
N PHE A 63 -10.80 12.59 5.12
CA PHE A 63 -9.50 11.97 5.41
C PHE A 63 -9.56 10.45 5.26
N SER A 64 -10.68 9.82 5.64
CA SER A 64 -10.93 8.39 5.44
C SER A 64 -10.81 7.97 3.98
N HIS A 65 -11.45 8.68 3.05
CA HIS A 65 -11.44 8.32 1.63
C HIS A 65 -10.04 8.40 1.01
N ILE A 66 -9.26 9.43 1.31
CA ILE A 66 -7.87 9.54 0.83
C ILE A 66 -7.02 8.39 1.40
N TYR A 67 -7.29 7.99 2.64
CA TYR A 67 -6.53 6.94 3.32
C TYR A 67 -6.83 5.60 2.68
N GLU A 68 -8.11 5.27 2.56
CA GLU A 68 -8.65 4.10 1.86
C GLU A 68 -8.07 4.01 0.44
N PHE A 69 -8.07 5.12 -0.29
CA PHE A 69 -7.53 5.18 -1.65
C PHE A 69 -6.03 4.93 -1.66
N SER A 70 -5.26 5.53 -0.74
CA SER A 70 -3.81 5.27 -0.64
C SER A 70 -3.49 3.79 -0.36
N LYS A 71 -4.32 3.12 0.44
CA LYS A 71 -4.15 1.71 0.82
C LYS A 71 -4.57 0.77 -0.30
N LEU A 72 -5.61 1.12 -1.06
CA LEU A 72 -5.96 0.43 -2.30
C LEU A 72 -4.86 0.58 -3.36
N CYS A 73 -4.28 1.77 -3.53
CA CYS A 73 -3.17 1.99 -4.45
C CYS A 73 -1.94 1.15 -4.09
N LEU A 74 -1.59 1.04 -2.81
CA LEU A 74 -0.51 0.14 -2.35
C LEU A 74 -0.78 -1.33 -2.68
N LEU A 75 -2.01 -1.81 -2.53
CA LEU A 75 -2.37 -3.19 -2.90
C LEU A 75 -2.26 -3.42 -4.40
N MET A 76 -2.88 -2.56 -5.22
CA MET A 76 -2.78 -2.64 -6.68
C MET A 76 -1.33 -2.59 -7.14
N PHE A 77 -0.51 -1.72 -6.54
CA PHE A 77 0.92 -1.65 -6.81
C PHE A 77 1.65 -2.94 -6.44
N SER A 78 1.33 -3.55 -5.29
CA SER A 78 1.96 -4.80 -4.86
C SER A 78 1.69 -5.94 -5.84
N TYR A 79 0.44 -6.07 -6.29
CA TYR A 79 0.05 -7.09 -7.27
C TYR A 79 0.60 -6.81 -8.66
N GLU A 80 0.62 -5.56 -9.09
CA GLU A 80 1.22 -5.16 -10.36
C GLU A 80 2.73 -5.41 -10.38
N LEU A 81 3.43 -5.06 -9.29
CA LEU A 81 4.87 -5.29 -9.16
C LEU A 81 5.16 -6.80 -9.17
N HIS A 82 4.40 -7.60 -8.42
CA HIS A 82 4.47 -9.05 -8.48
C HIS A 82 4.33 -9.54 -9.93
N ARG A 83 3.25 -9.15 -10.62
CA ARG A 83 3.01 -9.57 -12.01
C ARG A 83 4.18 -9.21 -12.92
N GLN A 84 4.64 -7.96 -12.88
CA GLN A 84 5.75 -7.52 -13.73
C GLN A 84 7.05 -8.27 -13.44
N LEU A 85 7.38 -8.53 -12.16
CA LEU A 85 8.58 -9.28 -11.80
C LEU A 85 8.55 -10.71 -12.33
N HIS A 86 7.43 -11.41 -12.16
CA HIS A 86 7.29 -12.80 -12.59
C HIS A 86 7.05 -12.96 -14.09
N SER A 87 6.51 -11.95 -14.79
CA SER A 87 6.34 -11.99 -16.25
C SER A 87 7.58 -11.61 -17.05
N THR A 88 8.55 -10.90 -16.44
CA THR A 88 9.73 -10.39 -17.17
C THR A 88 10.99 -11.22 -16.98
N ASP A 89 11.09 -11.95 -15.87
CA ASP A 89 12.29 -12.70 -15.51
C ASP A 89 11.93 -13.84 -14.56
N GLU A 90 11.88 -15.06 -15.07
CA GLU A 90 11.60 -16.27 -14.26
C GLU A 90 12.68 -16.55 -13.22
N SER A 91 13.89 -15.98 -13.37
CA SER A 91 14.97 -16.12 -12.41
C SER A 91 14.91 -15.08 -11.28
N CYS A 92 14.00 -14.11 -11.37
CA CYS A 92 13.86 -13.05 -10.38
C CYS A 92 13.39 -13.59 -9.02
N LYS A 93 14.28 -13.56 -8.02
CA LYS A 93 14.01 -14.04 -6.65
C LYS A 93 13.43 -12.96 -5.73
N VAL A 94 12.75 -11.96 -6.29
CA VAL A 94 12.12 -10.88 -5.52
C VAL A 94 10.64 -11.22 -5.31
N SER A 95 10.26 -11.48 -4.06
CA SER A 95 8.86 -11.66 -3.68
C SER A 95 8.22 -10.33 -3.26
N VAL A 96 6.92 -10.18 -3.53
CA VAL A 96 6.16 -8.97 -3.14
C VAL A 96 4.93 -9.41 -2.38
N ILE A 97 4.76 -8.91 -1.16
CA ILE A 97 3.66 -9.29 -0.27
C ILE A 97 3.00 -8.03 0.28
N ALA A 98 1.68 -8.07 0.39
CA ALA A 98 0.92 -7.09 1.13
C ALA A 98 0.60 -7.64 2.53
N ALA A 99 0.79 -6.83 3.57
CA ALA A 99 0.44 -7.18 4.94
C ALA A 99 -0.54 -6.17 5.50
N ASP A 100 -1.48 -6.65 6.29
CA ASP A 100 -2.48 -5.85 6.96
C ASP A 100 -2.50 -6.19 8.45
N PRO A 101 -2.17 -5.23 9.32
CA PRO A 101 -2.19 -5.43 10.76
C PRO A 101 -3.56 -5.77 11.34
N GLY A 102 -4.66 -5.61 10.58
CA GLY A 102 -6.00 -5.67 11.15
C GLY A 102 -6.40 -4.36 11.82
N ALA A 103 -7.48 -4.39 12.59
CA ALA A 103 -7.93 -3.23 13.34
C ALA A 103 -7.12 -3.11 14.63
N VAL A 104 -5.97 -2.44 14.53
CA VAL A 104 -5.09 -2.16 15.68
C VAL A 104 -5.42 -0.79 16.26
N GLU A 105 -5.47 -0.69 17.58
CA GLU A 105 -5.55 0.62 18.25
C GLU A 105 -4.28 1.42 17.98
N THR A 106 -4.33 2.29 16.97
CA THR A 106 -3.20 3.13 16.55
C THR A 106 -3.64 4.58 16.45
N ASN A 107 -2.68 5.50 16.47
CA ASN A 107 -2.91 6.94 16.25
C ASN A 107 -3.39 7.30 14.83
N ILE A 108 -3.87 6.34 14.04
CA ILE A 108 -4.30 6.54 12.65
C ILE A 108 -5.56 7.40 12.55
N MET A 109 -6.34 7.47 13.62
CA MET A 109 -7.53 8.30 13.75
C MET A 109 -7.28 9.64 14.46
N ARG A 110 -6.02 10.06 14.66
CA ARG A 110 -5.71 11.31 15.38
C ARG A 110 -6.27 12.57 14.71
N GLU A 111 -6.50 12.51 13.40
CA GLU A 111 -7.06 13.61 12.60
C GLU A 111 -8.60 13.62 12.64
N LEU A 112 -9.25 12.61 13.25
CA LEU A 112 -10.70 12.58 13.47
C LEU A 112 -11.04 13.27 14.81
N PRO A 113 -12.24 13.86 14.94
CA PRO A 113 -12.74 14.32 16.23
C PRO A 113 -12.63 13.20 17.28
N SER A 114 -12.15 13.54 18.47
CA SER A 114 -11.84 12.58 19.54
C SER A 114 -13.04 11.73 19.98
N CYS A 115 -14.27 12.23 19.82
CA CYS A 115 -15.49 11.47 20.06
C CYS A 115 -15.71 10.36 19.02
N VAL A 116 -15.42 10.63 17.75
CA VAL A 116 -15.60 9.70 16.63
C VAL A 116 -14.56 8.59 16.69
N SER A 117 -13.29 8.94 16.93
CA SER A 117 -12.22 7.95 17.07
C SER A 117 -12.46 7.04 18.27
N ARG A 118 -12.83 7.60 19.42
CA ARG A 118 -13.17 6.83 20.64
C ARG A 118 -14.36 5.90 20.44
N MET A 119 -15.44 6.37 19.82
CA MET A 119 -16.59 5.51 19.51
C MET A 119 -16.20 4.36 18.58
N THR A 120 -15.35 4.63 17.58
CA THR A 120 -14.90 3.60 16.65
C THR A 120 -14.04 2.54 17.33
N PHE A 121 -13.11 2.95 18.21
CA PHE A 121 -12.32 2.01 19.01
C PHE A 121 -13.18 1.20 19.97
N ILE A 122 -14.15 1.82 20.65
CA ILE A 122 -15.08 1.11 21.53
C ILE A 122 -15.90 0.09 20.74
N ALA A 123 -16.42 0.45 19.57
CA ALA A 123 -17.17 -0.48 18.72
C ALA A 123 -16.30 -1.65 18.25
N LEU A 124 -15.07 -1.39 17.79
CA LEU A 124 -14.13 -2.42 17.38
C LEU A 124 -13.74 -3.35 18.54
N ASN A 125 -13.57 -2.79 19.74
CA ASN A 125 -13.26 -3.57 20.94
C ASN A 125 -14.45 -4.44 21.38
N LEU A 126 -15.67 -3.90 21.38
CA LEU A 126 -16.90 -4.63 21.70
C LEU A 126 -17.16 -5.78 20.71
N LEU A 127 -16.76 -5.61 19.46
CA LEU A 127 -16.86 -6.64 18.42
C LEU A 127 -15.68 -7.64 18.47
N GLY A 128 -14.72 -7.49 19.39
CA GLY A 128 -13.53 -8.34 19.48
C GLY A 128 -12.60 -8.23 18.26
N LEU A 129 -12.70 -7.14 17.50
CA LEU A 129 -11.91 -6.90 16.29
C LEU A 129 -10.65 -6.07 16.57
N LEU A 130 -10.58 -5.43 17.74
CA LEU A 130 -9.45 -4.60 18.14
C LEU A 130 -8.29 -5.48 18.58
N GLN A 131 -7.16 -5.37 17.88
CA GLN A 131 -5.93 -6.11 18.17
C GLN A 131 -4.94 -5.21 18.92
N SER A 132 -4.10 -5.82 19.77
CA SER A 132 -2.99 -5.11 20.39
C SER A 132 -1.94 -4.69 19.32
N PRO A 133 -1.11 -3.67 19.57
CA PRO A 133 -0.01 -3.32 18.66
C PRO A 133 0.95 -4.50 18.37
N GLU A 134 1.22 -5.33 19.37
CA GLU A 134 2.06 -6.53 19.25
C GLU A 134 1.41 -7.57 18.33
N GLU A 135 0.10 -7.77 18.47
CA GLU A 135 -0.67 -8.64 17.57
C GLU A 135 -0.75 -8.08 16.15
N GLY A 136 -0.89 -6.75 16.03
CA GLY A 136 -0.89 -6.05 14.76
C GLY A 136 0.42 -6.18 13.98
N ALA A 137 1.56 -6.22 14.68
CA ALA A 137 2.87 -6.46 14.07
C ALA A 137 3.00 -7.89 13.52
N SER A 138 2.23 -8.85 14.04
CA SER A 138 2.33 -10.26 13.65
C SER A 138 2.13 -10.46 12.15
N SER A 139 1.17 -9.80 11.50
CA SER A 139 0.95 -10.00 10.06
C SER A 139 2.11 -9.50 9.19
N VAL A 140 2.79 -8.44 9.64
CA VAL A 140 3.97 -7.89 8.97
C VAL A 140 5.16 -8.84 9.16
N ILE A 141 5.33 -9.39 10.37
CA ILE A 141 6.35 -10.40 10.67
C ILE A 141 6.10 -11.67 9.86
N ASP A 142 4.86 -12.16 9.82
CA ASP A 142 4.47 -13.34 9.04
C ASP A 142 4.76 -13.13 7.55
N ALA A 143 4.39 -11.96 7.01
CA ALA A 143 4.70 -11.59 5.64
C ALA A 143 6.21 -11.49 5.39
N ALA A 144 6.99 -10.95 6.33
CA ALA A 144 8.44 -10.84 6.21
C ALA A 144 9.13 -12.21 6.25
N LEU A 145 8.61 -13.14 7.06
CA LEU A 145 9.18 -14.47 7.30
C LEU A 145 8.57 -15.60 6.46
N ALA A 146 7.55 -15.31 5.65
CA ALA A 146 6.91 -16.33 4.80
C ALA A 146 7.95 -17.05 3.90
N PRO A 147 7.71 -18.30 3.49
CA PRO A 147 8.61 -19.02 2.58
C PRO A 147 8.90 -18.24 1.29
N PRO A 148 10.09 -18.36 0.67
CA PRO A 148 10.49 -17.57 -0.51
C PRO A 148 9.53 -17.66 -1.70
N GLU A 149 8.83 -18.78 -1.83
CA GLU A 149 7.87 -19.08 -2.90
C GLU A 149 6.58 -18.25 -2.78
N ILE A 150 6.31 -17.70 -1.60
CA ILE A 150 5.12 -16.90 -1.32
C ILE A 150 5.32 -15.47 -1.85
N SER A 151 4.48 -15.09 -2.80
CA SER A 151 4.49 -13.80 -3.48
C SER A 151 3.09 -13.48 -4.01
N GLY A 152 2.74 -12.21 -4.17
CA GLY A 152 1.44 -11.77 -4.69
C GLY A 152 0.26 -12.00 -3.75
N VAL A 153 0.51 -12.24 -2.45
CA VAL A 153 -0.52 -12.57 -1.46
C VAL A 153 -0.76 -11.42 -0.47
N TYR A 154 -1.91 -11.48 0.22
CA TYR A 154 -2.33 -10.53 1.23
C TYR A 154 -2.49 -11.20 2.61
N PHE A 155 -1.58 -10.87 3.53
CA PHE A 155 -1.59 -11.31 4.93
C PHE A 155 -2.47 -10.40 5.79
N PHE A 156 -3.22 -10.97 6.74
CA PHE A 156 -4.17 -10.22 7.56
C PHE A 156 -4.24 -10.69 9.02
N GLY A 157 -3.93 -9.80 9.96
CA GLY A 157 -4.14 -9.97 11.40
C GLY A 157 -3.39 -11.14 12.06
N GLY A 158 -2.25 -11.55 11.47
CA GLY A 158 -1.28 -12.46 12.08
C GLY A 158 -1.52 -13.96 11.86
N LYS A 159 -0.69 -14.79 12.52
CA LYS A 159 -0.74 -16.26 12.52
C LYS A 159 -0.61 -16.89 11.14
N GLY A 160 0.11 -16.24 10.22
CA GLY A 160 0.25 -16.68 8.83
C GLY A 160 -1.04 -16.63 8.02
N ARG A 161 -2.09 -15.97 8.51
CA ARG A 161 -3.39 -15.91 7.83
C ARG A 161 -3.32 -15.04 6.59
N THR A 162 -3.80 -15.59 5.47
CA THR A 162 -3.98 -14.88 4.21
C THR A 162 -5.45 -14.79 3.83
N LEU A 163 -5.84 -13.72 3.12
CA LEU A 163 -7.20 -13.48 2.63
C LEU A 163 -7.16 -12.94 1.19
N ASN A 164 -8.29 -13.04 0.48
CA ASN A 164 -8.48 -12.29 -0.76
C ASN A 164 -8.79 -10.83 -0.45
N SER A 165 -8.06 -9.87 -1.01
CA SER A 165 -8.34 -8.43 -0.87
C SER A 165 -9.57 -7.99 -1.68
N SER A 166 -9.89 -6.69 -1.72
CA SER A 166 -11.05 -6.19 -2.47
C SER A 166 -10.98 -6.55 -3.96
N ALA A 167 -12.11 -6.81 -4.61
CA ALA A 167 -12.16 -7.12 -6.05
C ALA A 167 -11.49 -6.02 -6.90
N LEU A 168 -11.65 -4.77 -6.49
CA LEU A 168 -11.06 -3.61 -7.15
C LEU A 168 -9.52 -3.66 -7.15
N SER A 169 -8.90 -4.21 -6.10
CA SER A 169 -7.44 -4.36 -6.02
C SER A 169 -6.85 -5.32 -7.06
N HIS A 170 -7.66 -6.25 -7.58
CA HIS A 170 -7.26 -7.20 -8.62
C HIS A 170 -7.57 -6.70 -10.05
N ASN A 171 -8.10 -5.48 -10.21
CA ASN A 171 -8.41 -4.93 -11.52
C ASN A 171 -7.13 -4.57 -12.29
N ILE A 172 -6.74 -5.42 -13.24
CA ILE A 172 -5.54 -5.28 -14.06
C ILE A 172 -5.46 -3.93 -14.77
N ARG A 173 -6.56 -3.47 -15.38
CA ARG A 173 -6.57 -2.21 -16.13
C ARG A 173 -6.33 -1.00 -15.24
N LEU A 174 -6.92 -1.01 -14.04
CA LEU A 174 -6.69 0.05 -13.05
C LEU A 174 -5.25 0.00 -12.51
N ALA A 175 -4.73 -1.18 -12.21
CA ALA A 175 -3.37 -1.37 -11.73
C ALA A 175 -2.32 -0.90 -12.76
N GLU A 176 -2.52 -1.18 -14.04
CA GLU A 176 -1.66 -0.68 -15.12
C GLU A 176 -1.73 0.85 -15.26
N LYS A 177 -2.94 1.42 -15.19
CA LYS A 177 -3.12 2.88 -15.24
C LYS A 177 -2.46 3.57 -14.06
N LEU A 178 -2.56 2.96 -12.87
CA LEU A 178 -1.89 3.41 -11.65
C LEU A 178 -0.38 3.36 -11.82
N TRP A 179 0.16 2.26 -12.34
CA TRP A 179 1.58 2.07 -12.58
C TRP A 179 2.15 3.12 -13.53
N ARG A 180 1.47 3.37 -14.66
CA ARG A 180 1.86 4.41 -15.62
C ARG A 180 1.86 5.79 -14.97
N SER A 181 0.75 6.16 -14.34
CA SER A 181 0.60 7.47 -13.68
C SER A 181 1.67 7.70 -12.60
N SER A 182 2.01 6.65 -11.83
CA SER A 182 3.03 6.71 -10.78
C SER A 182 4.45 6.77 -11.35
N SER A 183 4.70 6.05 -12.45
CA SER A 183 5.98 6.08 -13.16
C SER A 183 6.24 7.45 -13.78
N ASP A 184 5.22 8.08 -14.37
CA ASP A 184 5.33 9.43 -14.93
C ASP A 184 5.68 10.45 -13.85
N LEU A 185 4.98 10.41 -12.71
CA LEU A 185 5.28 11.27 -11.55
C LEU A 185 6.70 11.04 -11.01
N PHE A 186 7.14 9.79 -10.95
CA PHE A 186 8.50 9.45 -10.53
C PHE A 186 9.56 10.02 -11.47
N LEU A 187 9.38 9.87 -12.79
CA LEU A 187 10.31 10.43 -13.78
C LEU A 187 10.36 11.95 -13.73
N GLU A 188 9.21 12.61 -13.60
CA GLU A 188 9.13 14.07 -13.44
C GLU A 188 9.89 14.54 -12.20
N SER A 189 9.71 13.85 -11.06
CA SER A 189 10.44 14.20 -9.84
C SER A 189 11.97 14.13 -10.01
N LYS A 190 12.48 13.13 -10.74
CA LYS A 190 13.91 13.01 -11.06
C LYS A 190 14.41 14.13 -11.94
N LEU A 191 13.64 14.51 -12.97
CA LEU A 191 13.99 15.61 -13.88
C LEU A 191 14.01 16.95 -13.16
N THR A 192 13.05 17.20 -12.26
CA THR A 192 13.03 18.41 -11.44
C THR A 192 14.26 18.47 -10.53
N SER A 193 14.58 17.39 -9.81
CA SER A 193 15.77 17.35 -8.95
C SER A 193 17.06 17.58 -9.74
N ALA A 194 17.22 16.96 -10.91
CA ALA A 194 18.40 17.13 -11.75
C ALA A 194 18.61 18.60 -12.18
N ARG A 195 17.53 19.33 -12.49
CA ARG A 195 17.59 20.76 -12.85
C ARG A 195 18.02 21.64 -11.68
N THR A 196 17.62 21.31 -10.46
CA THR A 196 17.97 22.06 -9.25
C THR A 196 19.45 21.93 -8.86
N TYR A 197 20.14 20.86 -9.28
CA TYR A 197 21.58 20.68 -9.03
C TYR A 197 22.47 21.30 -10.12
N THR A 198 21.88 21.73 -11.24
CA THR A 198 22.60 22.35 -12.36
C THR A 198 22.48 23.88 -12.41
N SER A 199 21.78 24.48 -11.44
CA SER A 199 21.53 25.91 -11.31
C SER A 199 22.09 26.41 -9.99
#